data_AF-A0A7Z7HQI0-F1
#
_entry.id   AF-A0A7Z7HQI0-F1
#
_cell.length_a   1.000
_cell.length_b   1.000
_cell.length_c   1.000
_cell.angle_alpha   90.00
_cell.angle_beta   90.00
_cell.angle_gamma   90.00
#
_symmetry.space_group_name_H-M   'P 1'
#
loop_
_entity.id
_entity.type
_entity.pdbx_description
1 polymer ?
#
loop_
_entity_poly.entity_id
_entity_poly.type
_entity_poly.pdbx_seq_one_letter_code
_entity_poly.pdbx_strand_id
1 'polypeptide(L)'
;MSIRAISALRDALPSRSLRPLALAGVLSLICAAGAAQAMGNKPQANDDEGIASRIQPVGRVVFADDATGTEAAGATAAAGADEAIAAAAGTDKPARPGDKVYNSTCSACHATGAAGAPMVGDKAAWQPRLAKGLDGLLKSAISGLNAMPPRGGSSATDLELARAIVYMANKSGGNLTEPAQ
;
A
#
# COMPACT_ATOMS: atom_id res chain seq x y z
N MET A 1 -64.17 31.87 -22.77
CA MET A 1 -65.00 31.51 -23.95
C MET A 1 -64.07 31.65 -25.15
N SER A 2 -63.55 30.62 -25.81
CA SER A 2 -64.15 29.35 -26.19
C SER A 2 -63.06 28.32 -26.49
N ILE A 3 -63.31 27.10 -26.01
CA ILE A 3 -62.62 25.87 -26.38
C ILE A 3 -63.18 25.42 -27.74
N ARG A 4 -62.41 25.58 -28.83
CA ARG A 4 -62.56 24.96 -30.16
C ARG A 4 -61.18 25.07 -30.81
N ALA A 5 -60.52 24.08 -31.38
CA ALA A 5 -60.97 22.83 -31.93
C ALA A 5 -59.82 21.80 -31.81
N ILE A 6 -60.07 20.77 -31.01
CA ILE A 6 -59.32 19.51 -30.99
C ILE A 6 -59.98 18.64 -32.06
N SER A 7 -59.54 18.69 -33.31
CA SER A 7 -59.82 17.70 -34.36
C SER A 7 -59.27 18.19 -35.70
N ALA A 8 -58.10 17.68 -36.09
CA ALA A 8 -57.70 17.41 -37.47
C ALA A 8 -56.17 17.28 -37.57
N LEU A 9 -55.61 16.15 -37.17
CA LEU A 9 -54.28 15.69 -37.59
C LEU A 9 -54.10 14.19 -37.23
N ARG A 10 -55.14 13.40 -37.48
CA ARG A 10 -55.20 11.95 -37.24
C ARG A 10 -55.17 11.13 -38.54
N ASP A 11 -54.57 11.63 -39.62
CA ASP A 11 -54.56 10.90 -40.90
C ASP A 11 -53.25 11.07 -41.69
N ALA A 12 -52.13 10.62 -41.11
CA ALA A 12 -50.90 10.41 -41.88
C ALA A 12 -49.90 9.49 -41.15
N LEU A 13 -50.29 8.26 -40.82
CA LEU A 13 -49.32 7.22 -40.48
C LEU A 13 -49.62 5.94 -41.27
N PRO A 14 -48.78 5.58 -42.25
CA PRO A 14 -48.95 4.37 -43.04
C PRO A 14 -48.79 3.13 -42.16
N SER A 15 -49.78 2.26 -42.28
CA SER A 15 -49.92 0.94 -41.67
C SER A 15 -48.68 0.06 -41.85
N ARG A 16 -47.75 0.10 -40.90
CA ARG A 16 -46.70 -0.92 -40.78
C ARG A 16 -47.28 -2.16 -40.10
N SER A 17 -47.71 -3.08 -40.96
CA SER A 17 -48.01 -4.48 -40.68
C SER A 17 -46.97 -5.09 -39.72
N LEU A 18 -47.46 -5.53 -38.55
CA LEU A 18 -46.78 -6.41 -37.61
C LEU A 18 -46.62 -7.78 -38.28
N ARG A 19 -45.38 -8.19 -38.56
CA ARG A 19 -45.04 -9.59 -38.88
C ARG A 19 -44.38 -10.22 -37.66
N PRO A 20 -44.99 -11.22 -37.02
CA PRO A 20 -44.34 -12.01 -35.99
C PRO A 20 -43.53 -13.11 -36.68
N LEU A 21 -42.21 -13.14 -36.51
CA LEU A 21 -41.43 -14.30 -36.93
C LEU A 21 -40.22 -14.53 -36.02
N ALA A 22 -40.31 -15.66 -35.31
CA ALA A 22 -39.23 -16.56 -34.94
C ALA A 22 -38.10 -16.03 -34.06
N LEU A 23 -38.34 -16.18 -32.76
CA LEU A 23 -37.34 -16.48 -31.74
C LEU A 23 -36.74 -17.88 -32.02
N ALA A 24 -35.60 -17.95 -32.72
CA ALA A 24 -34.77 -19.16 -32.79
C ALA A 24 -33.35 -18.78 -33.24
N GLY A 25 -32.51 -18.38 -32.29
CA GLY A 25 -31.13 -17.96 -32.55
C GLY A 25 -30.15 -18.65 -31.61
N VAL A 26 -29.49 -19.69 -32.14
CA VAL A 26 -28.12 -20.10 -31.83
C VAL A 26 -27.89 -20.79 -30.47
N LEU A 27 -28.34 -22.05 -30.37
CA LEU A 27 -27.73 -23.06 -29.50
C LEU A 27 -26.39 -23.49 -30.12
N SER A 28 -25.34 -22.73 -29.84
CA SER A 28 -23.98 -23.04 -30.31
C SER A 28 -23.38 -24.17 -29.49
N LEU A 29 -23.41 -25.37 -30.06
CA LEU A 29 -22.65 -26.54 -29.63
C LEU A 29 -21.19 -26.32 -30.05
N ILE A 30 -20.31 -25.96 -29.10
CA ILE A 30 -18.85 -25.97 -29.31
C ILE A 30 -18.23 -26.84 -28.22
N CYS A 31 -18.24 -28.15 -28.46
CA CYS A 31 -17.24 -29.07 -27.93
C CYS A 31 -16.11 -29.13 -28.97
N ALA A 32 -15.03 -28.41 -28.73
CA ALA A 32 -13.75 -28.65 -29.38
C ALA A 32 -12.66 -28.68 -28.31
N ALA A 33 -12.10 -29.87 -28.12
CA ALA A 33 -10.88 -30.10 -27.38
C ALA A 33 -9.71 -29.40 -28.09
N GLY A 34 -8.88 -28.68 -27.32
CA GLY A 34 -7.64 -28.08 -27.79
C GLY A 34 -6.66 -27.98 -26.61
N ALA A 35 -5.64 -28.83 -26.64
CA ALA A 35 -4.55 -28.87 -25.68
C ALA A 35 -3.49 -27.77 -25.96
N ALA A 36 -2.76 -27.40 -24.89
CA ALA A 36 -1.55 -26.56 -24.85
C ALA A 36 -1.79 -25.06 -25.15
N GLN A 37 -1.37 -24.10 -24.30
CA GLN A 37 -0.03 -23.94 -23.75
C GLN A 37 -0.03 -23.26 -22.37
N ALA A 38 0.92 -23.71 -21.54
CA ALA A 38 1.30 -23.12 -20.27
C ALA A 38 2.03 -21.79 -20.46
N MET A 39 1.61 -20.76 -19.70
CA MET A 39 2.50 -19.74 -19.16
C MET A 39 2.12 -19.61 -17.68
N GLY A 40 3.04 -19.99 -16.82
CA GLY A 40 2.80 -20.21 -15.40
C GLY A 40 2.37 -18.94 -14.66
N ASN A 41 1.15 -18.96 -14.14
CA ASN A 41 0.86 -18.37 -12.85
C ASN A 41 0.42 -19.53 -11.95
N LYS A 42 1.39 -20.18 -11.29
CA LYS A 42 1.07 -21.16 -10.25
C LYS A 42 0.39 -20.35 -9.12
N PRO A 43 -0.86 -20.65 -8.74
CA PRO A 43 -1.43 -20.06 -7.53
C PRO A 43 -0.47 -20.41 -6.41
N GLN A 44 -0.04 -19.41 -5.63
CA GLN A 44 0.87 -19.65 -4.51
C GLN A 44 0.16 -20.58 -3.54
N ALA A 45 0.53 -21.85 -3.58
CA ALA A 45 -0.06 -22.86 -2.74
C ALA A 45 0.31 -22.55 -1.30
N ASN A 46 -0.68 -22.68 -0.41
CA ASN A 46 -0.44 -22.87 1.02
C ASN A 46 -0.02 -24.34 1.22
N ASP A 47 1.04 -24.77 0.54
CA ASP A 47 1.64 -26.08 0.74
C ASP A 47 2.52 -26.06 1.99
N ASP A 48 2.63 -27.20 2.66
CA ASP A 48 3.34 -27.30 3.94
C ASP A 48 4.80 -26.82 3.83
N GLU A 49 5.46 -26.99 2.67
CA GLU A 49 6.76 -26.38 2.37
C GLU A 49 6.73 -24.84 2.26
N GLY A 50 5.71 -24.27 1.62
CA GLY A 50 5.53 -22.82 1.50
C GLY A 50 5.23 -22.17 2.84
N ILE A 51 4.48 -22.86 3.70
CA ILE A 51 4.25 -22.45 5.09
C ILE A 51 5.54 -22.61 5.90
N ALA A 52 6.25 -23.74 5.83
CA ALA A 52 7.51 -24.01 6.53
C ALA A 52 8.59 -22.94 6.26
N SER A 53 8.68 -22.45 5.02
CA SER A 53 9.61 -21.37 4.66
C SER A 53 9.27 -20.03 5.35
N ARG A 54 8.00 -19.80 5.71
CA ARG A 54 7.51 -18.59 6.37
C ARG A 54 7.52 -18.66 7.90
N ILE A 55 7.51 -19.87 8.49
CA ILE A 55 7.59 -20.10 9.94
C ILE A 55 9.03 -20.32 10.44
N GLN A 56 10.04 -20.27 9.56
CA GLN A 56 11.43 -20.35 9.99
C GLN A 56 11.75 -19.21 10.96
N PRO A 57 12.40 -19.49 12.10
CA PRO A 57 12.64 -18.47 13.12
C PRO A 57 13.60 -17.42 12.57
N VAL A 58 13.11 -16.19 12.48
CA VAL A 58 13.89 -15.02 12.02
C VAL A 58 14.85 -14.49 13.10
N GLY A 59 14.91 -15.16 14.25
CA GLY A 59 15.75 -14.83 15.39
C GLY A 59 15.46 -15.77 16.57
N ARG A 60 16.41 -15.87 17.50
CA ARG A 60 16.29 -16.64 18.74
C ARG A 60 15.92 -15.69 19.88
N VAL A 61 14.80 -15.95 20.55
CA VAL A 61 14.45 -15.29 21.81
C VAL A 61 15.33 -15.86 22.93
N VAL A 62 16.10 -14.98 23.58
CA VAL A 62 16.81 -15.29 24.83
C VAL A 62 15.97 -14.70 25.95
N PHE A 63 15.51 -15.53 26.88
CA PHE A 63 14.76 -15.09 28.05
C PHE A 63 15.73 -14.54 29.10
N ALA A 64 15.32 -13.49 29.80
CA ALA A 64 16.16 -12.70 30.71
C ALA A 64 16.60 -13.44 31.99
N ASP A 65 16.22 -14.71 32.17
CA ASP A 65 16.62 -15.50 33.33
C ASP A 65 18.05 -16.07 33.22
N ASP A 66 18.73 -15.88 32.08
CA ASP A 66 20.12 -16.31 31.84
C ASP A 66 21.18 -15.21 32.09
N ALA A 67 20.80 -14.03 32.60
CA ALA A 67 21.78 -13.03 33.00
C ALA A 67 21.25 -12.15 34.14
N THR A 68 21.67 -12.47 35.34
CA THR A 68 21.49 -11.67 36.55
C THR A 68 21.94 -10.21 36.36
N GLY A 69 21.05 -9.25 36.66
CA GLY A 69 21.45 -8.01 37.32
C GLY A 69 21.15 -6.68 36.63
N THR A 70 20.05 -6.06 37.09
CA THR A 70 19.90 -4.62 37.41
C THR A 70 19.40 -3.63 36.33
N GLU A 71 18.08 -3.44 36.35
CA GLU A 71 17.29 -2.20 36.48
C GLU A 71 17.75 -0.86 35.84
N ALA A 72 16.98 -0.48 34.81
CA ALA A 72 16.05 0.66 34.73
C ALA A 72 16.49 2.13 34.91
N ALA A 73 16.03 2.90 33.91
CA ALA A 73 15.36 4.21 33.96
C ALA A 73 16.17 5.52 33.84
N GLY A 74 15.60 6.45 33.05
CA GLY A 74 15.79 7.89 33.23
C GLY A 74 15.83 8.73 31.96
N ALA A 75 14.72 9.42 31.64
CA ALA A 75 14.59 10.41 30.57
C ALA A 75 15.24 11.76 30.91
N THR A 76 15.52 12.61 29.90
CA THR A 76 15.25 14.08 29.88
C THR A 76 15.62 14.71 28.52
N ALA A 77 14.98 15.84 28.22
CA ALA A 77 15.03 16.58 26.96
C ALA A 77 15.95 17.83 27.01
N ALA A 78 16.47 18.29 25.87
CA ALA A 78 16.36 19.68 25.34
C ALA A 78 17.31 19.99 24.15
N ALA A 79 16.74 20.67 23.15
CA ALA A 79 17.24 21.60 22.12
C ALA A 79 18.74 21.75 21.76
N GLY A 80 19.03 21.66 20.44
CA GLY A 80 19.89 22.61 19.72
C GLY A 80 21.07 22.03 18.90
N ALA A 81 21.12 22.42 17.62
CA ALA A 81 22.24 22.36 16.66
C ALA A 81 22.40 21.12 15.75
N ASP A 82 22.59 21.46 14.46
CA ASP A 82 23.29 20.74 13.38
C ASP A 82 24.34 19.77 13.92
N GLU A 83 24.06 18.47 13.85
CA GLU A 83 25.04 17.39 13.69
C GLU A 83 24.28 16.06 13.57
N ALA A 84 24.89 15.11 12.86
CA ALA A 84 24.43 13.76 12.57
C ALA A 84 23.63 13.08 13.71
N ILE A 85 22.49 12.50 13.35
CA ILE A 85 21.75 11.59 14.23
C ILE A 85 22.61 10.34 14.43
N ALA A 86 23.20 10.24 15.62
CA ALA A 86 23.94 9.07 16.07
C ALA A 86 23.04 7.83 16.02
N ALA A 87 23.45 6.86 15.21
CA ALA A 87 22.83 5.56 15.10
C ALA A 87 22.84 4.83 16.45
N ALA A 88 21.68 4.37 16.90
CA ALA A 88 21.57 3.43 18.00
C ALA A 88 22.33 2.14 17.63
N ALA A 89 23.28 1.75 18.48
CA ALA A 89 24.20 0.66 18.26
C ALA A 89 23.51 -0.72 18.15
N GLY A 90 23.83 -1.43 17.05
CA GLY A 90 24.23 -2.84 17.10
C GLY A 90 23.13 -3.89 17.08
N THR A 91 22.62 -4.19 15.88
CA THR A 91 22.45 -5.60 15.49
C THR A 91 23.43 -5.82 14.35
N ASP A 92 24.23 -6.89 14.38
CA ASP A 92 25.27 -7.20 13.36
C ASP A 92 24.69 -7.49 11.95
N LYS A 93 23.38 -7.26 11.77
CA LYS A 93 22.69 -7.39 10.50
C LYS A 93 22.65 -6.02 9.81
N PRO A 94 23.09 -5.93 8.54
CA PRO A 94 22.97 -4.71 7.75
C PRO A 94 21.52 -4.22 7.74
N ALA A 95 21.33 -2.93 8.01
CA ALA A 95 20.02 -2.29 7.93
C ALA A 95 19.43 -2.44 6.53
N ARG A 96 18.16 -2.83 6.47
CA ARG A 96 17.44 -3.03 5.21
C ARG A 96 17.36 -1.72 4.41
N PRO A 97 17.40 -1.81 3.07
CA PRO A 97 17.16 -0.65 2.22
C PRO A 97 15.67 -0.25 2.28
N GLY A 98 15.40 1.03 1.99
CA GLY A 98 14.07 1.62 2.16
C GLY A 98 12.97 0.95 1.33
N ASP A 99 13.28 0.50 0.12
CA ASP A 99 12.34 -0.23 -0.75
C ASP A 99 11.88 -1.55 -0.11
N LYS A 100 12.77 -2.25 0.60
CA LYS A 100 12.45 -3.53 1.24
C LYS A 100 11.54 -3.32 2.46
N VAL A 101 11.79 -2.30 3.26
CA VAL A 101 10.93 -1.93 4.39
C VAL A 101 9.56 -1.44 3.90
N TYR A 102 9.54 -0.63 2.84
CA TYR A 102 8.30 -0.20 2.21
C TYR A 102 7.46 -1.40 1.76
N ASN A 103 8.07 -2.32 1.01
CA ASN A 103 7.35 -3.46 0.46
C ASN A 103 6.86 -4.43 1.55
N SER A 104 7.57 -4.58 2.66
CA SER A 104 7.18 -5.51 3.72
C SER A 104 6.02 -5.03 4.59
N THR A 105 5.85 -3.71 4.74
CA THR A 105 4.92 -3.17 5.75
C THR A 105 4.17 -1.93 5.27
N CYS A 106 4.87 -0.93 4.73
CA CYS A 106 4.28 0.37 4.43
C CYS A 106 3.33 0.32 3.22
N SER A 107 3.62 -0.56 2.25
CA SER A 107 2.84 -0.75 1.02
C SER A 107 1.37 -1.10 1.28
N ALA A 108 1.08 -1.79 2.39
CA ALA A 108 -0.26 -2.20 2.78
C ALA A 108 -1.27 -1.04 2.79
N CYS A 109 -0.82 0.17 3.14
CA CYS A 109 -1.65 1.36 3.11
C CYS A 109 -1.21 2.36 2.05
N HIS A 110 0.10 2.57 1.87
CA HIS A 110 0.61 3.64 1.01
C HIS A 110 0.65 3.27 -0.48
N ALA A 111 0.37 2.03 -0.87
CA ALA A 111 0.22 1.68 -2.29
C ALA A 111 -1.15 2.11 -2.85
N THR A 112 -2.22 1.97 -2.07
CA THR A 112 -3.60 2.21 -2.50
C THR A 112 -4.24 3.43 -1.85
N GLY A 113 -3.62 3.98 -0.82
CA GLY A 113 -4.18 5.06 -0.02
C GLY A 113 -5.18 4.58 1.03
N ALA A 114 -5.05 3.33 1.47
CA ALA A 114 -5.94 2.75 2.47
C ALA A 114 -6.03 3.64 3.72
N ALA A 115 -7.24 3.78 4.27
CA ALA A 115 -7.53 4.65 5.41
C ALA A 115 -7.09 6.13 5.22
N GLY A 116 -6.97 6.61 3.99
CA GLY A 116 -6.53 7.98 3.68
C GLY A 116 -5.01 8.16 3.73
N ALA A 117 -4.24 7.08 3.66
CA ALA A 117 -2.78 7.15 3.58
C ALA A 117 -2.35 7.91 2.29
N PRO A 118 -1.30 8.75 2.35
CA PRO A 118 -0.77 9.39 1.15
C PRO A 118 -0.16 8.34 0.23
N MET A 119 -0.72 8.20 -0.98
CA MET A 119 -0.27 7.22 -1.96
C MET A 119 1.14 7.55 -2.46
N VAL A 120 2.02 6.54 -2.54
CA VAL A 120 3.33 6.71 -3.17
C VAL A 120 3.14 7.01 -4.66
N GLY A 121 3.82 8.04 -5.15
CA GLY A 121 3.69 8.54 -6.52
C GLY A 121 2.69 9.70 -6.67
N ASP A 122 1.84 9.94 -5.68
CA ASP A 122 0.94 11.11 -5.68
C ASP A 122 1.70 12.36 -5.24
N LYS A 123 2.21 13.10 -6.24
CA LYS A 123 2.96 14.34 -6.00
C LYS A 123 2.13 15.40 -5.28
N ALA A 124 0.83 15.48 -5.54
CA ALA A 124 -0.03 16.49 -4.93
C ALA A 124 -0.26 16.21 -3.45
N ALA A 125 -0.49 14.95 -3.08
CA ALA A 125 -0.59 14.55 -1.68
C ALA A 125 0.75 14.73 -0.94
N TRP A 126 1.89 14.44 -1.59
CA TRP A 126 3.20 14.49 -0.94
C TRP A 126 3.82 15.88 -0.84
N GLN A 127 3.55 16.80 -1.77
CA GLN A 127 4.07 18.19 -1.75
C GLN A 127 4.03 18.89 -0.36
N PRO A 128 2.87 19.01 0.32
CA PRO A 128 2.81 19.67 1.63
C PRO A 128 3.50 18.88 2.74
N ARG A 129 3.72 17.57 2.54
CA ARG A 129 4.40 16.69 3.51
C ARG A 129 5.91 16.80 3.37
N LEU A 130 6.41 16.91 2.14
CA LEU A 130 7.83 17.11 1.82
C LEU A 130 8.38 18.39 2.42
N ALA A 131 7.56 19.43 2.60
CA ALA A 131 7.94 20.67 3.28
C ALA A 131 8.40 20.47 4.74
N LYS A 132 8.08 19.32 5.36
CA LYS A 132 8.53 18.97 6.71
C LYS A 132 9.96 18.43 6.77
N GLY A 133 10.56 18.11 5.61
CA GLY A 133 11.84 17.42 5.53
C GLY A 133 11.79 15.98 6.07
N LEU A 134 12.94 15.31 6.09
CA LEU A 134 13.05 13.93 6.55
C LEU A 134 12.71 13.81 8.04
N ASP A 135 13.24 14.69 8.89
CA ASP A 135 13.07 14.60 10.35
C ASP A 135 11.61 14.75 10.78
N GLY A 136 10.89 15.70 10.17
CA GLY A 136 9.47 15.90 10.47
C GLY A 136 8.59 14.72 10.02
N LEU A 137 8.93 14.11 8.88
CA LEU A 137 8.26 12.89 8.40
C LEU A 137 8.58 11.70 9.30
N LEU A 138 9.85 11.51 9.69
CA LEU A 138 10.28 10.44 10.57
C LEU A 138 9.63 10.56 11.94
N LYS A 139 9.59 11.75 12.52
CA LYS A 139 8.89 12.00 13.79
C LYS A 139 7.41 11.62 13.72
N SER A 140 6.72 12.00 12.64
CA SER A 140 5.32 11.64 12.42
C SER A 140 5.14 10.12 12.25
N ALA A 141 6.09 9.46 11.59
CA ALA A 141 6.08 8.01 11.39
C ALA A 141 6.30 7.25 12.70
N ILE A 142 7.24 7.70 13.52
CA ILE A 142 7.55 7.10 14.82
C ILE A 142 6.37 7.26 15.78
N SER A 143 5.80 8.47 15.90
CA SER A 143 4.67 8.71 16.80
C SER A 143 3.35 8.10 16.31
N GLY A 144 3.23 7.86 15.00
CA GLY A 144 1.94 7.62 14.36
C GLY A 144 1.19 8.94 14.12
N LEU A 145 0.25 8.90 13.17
CA LEU A 145 -0.58 10.05 12.82
C LEU A 145 -1.87 9.58 12.15
N ASN A 146 -3.03 10.03 12.63
CA ASN A 146 -4.35 9.60 12.15
C ASN A 146 -4.48 8.06 12.21
N ALA A 147 -4.84 7.42 11.10
CA ALA A 147 -4.94 5.97 10.99
C ALA A 147 -3.59 5.26 10.85
N MET A 148 -2.47 5.99 10.69
CA MET A 148 -1.14 5.39 10.62
C MET A 148 -0.65 5.06 12.03
N PRO A 149 -0.42 3.78 12.37
CA PRO A 149 0.05 3.39 13.70
C PRO A 149 1.49 3.87 13.96
N PRO A 150 1.93 3.91 15.23
CA PRO A 150 3.32 4.18 15.57
C PRO A 150 4.30 3.28 14.80
N ARG A 151 5.38 3.88 14.30
CA ARG A 151 6.39 3.26 13.42
C ARG A 151 5.82 2.60 12.15
N GLY A 152 4.62 3.01 11.71
CA GLY A 152 3.90 2.37 10.61
C GLY A 152 3.55 0.90 10.87
N GLY A 153 3.52 0.47 12.15
CA GLY A 153 3.28 -0.92 12.54
C GLY A 153 4.47 -1.85 12.25
N SER A 154 5.65 -1.29 11.97
CA SER A 154 6.86 -2.05 11.67
C SER A 154 7.76 -2.21 12.90
N SER A 155 8.54 -3.30 12.91
CA SER A 155 9.68 -3.48 13.82
C SER A 155 10.99 -2.94 13.24
N ALA A 156 10.91 -2.10 12.19
CA ALA A 156 12.08 -1.51 11.57
C ALA A 156 12.83 -0.60 12.55
N THR A 157 14.16 -0.50 12.41
CA THR A 157 14.94 0.50 13.15
C THR A 157 14.64 1.91 12.66
N ASP A 158 15.05 2.95 13.40
CA ASP A 158 14.83 4.34 12.98
C ASP A 158 15.50 4.65 11.63
N LEU A 159 16.69 4.10 11.41
CA LEU A 159 17.39 4.18 10.14
C LEU A 159 16.60 3.53 9.00
N GLU A 160 16.15 2.29 9.20
CA GLU A 160 15.36 1.56 8.20
C GLU A 160 14.05 2.30 7.88
N LEU A 161 13.41 2.88 8.89
CA LEU A 161 12.20 3.68 8.73
C LEU A 161 12.49 4.99 7.97
N ALA A 162 13.59 5.67 8.28
CA ALA A 162 14.02 6.87 7.56
C ALA A 162 14.30 6.56 6.08
N ARG A 163 14.99 5.46 5.77
CA ARG A 163 15.22 5.00 4.40
C ARG A 163 13.90 4.69 3.67
N ALA A 164 12.94 4.06 4.35
CA ALA A 164 11.61 3.81 3.77
C ALA A 164 10.87 5.12 3.45
N ILE A 165 10.96 6.11 4.33
CA ILE A 165 10.39 7.45 4.10
C ILE A 165 11.04 8.13 2.91
N VAL A 166 12.38 8.10 2.82
CA VAL A 166 13.13 8.64 1.67
C VAL A 166 12.69 7.96 0.37
N TYR A 167 12.57 6.64 0.37
CA TYR A 167 12.08 5.89 -0.79
C TYR A 167 10.69 6.37 -1.23
N MET A 168 9.72 6.44 -0.31
CA MET A 168 8.36 6.89 -0.62
C MET A 168 8.30 8.35 -1.08
N ALA A 169 9.04 9.22 -0.40
CA ALA A 169 9.12 10.65 -0.69
C ALA A 169 9.69 10.88 -2.08
N ASN A 170 10.80 10.22 -2.42
CA ASN A 170 11.48 10.42 -3.71
C ASN A 170 10.69 9.83 -4.87
N LYS A 171 9.98 8.71 -4.65
CA LYS A 171 9.00 8.19 -5.61
C LYS A 171 7.80 9.12 -5.82
N SER A 172 7.54 10.02 -4.87
CA SER A 172 6.40 10.95 -4.89
C SER A 172 6.81 12.38 -5.24
N GLY A 173 7.96 12.56 -5.90
CA GLY A 173 8.44 13.86 -6.37
C GLY A 173 9.28 14.66 -5.37
N GLY A 174 9.69 14.05 -4.25
CA GLY A 174 10.70 14.58 -3.35
C GLY A 174 12.13 14.30 -3.82
N ASN A 175 13.09 14.92 -3.13
CA ASN A 175 14.52 14.66 -3.32
C ASN A 175 15.23 14.70 -1.96
N LEU A 176 14.80 13.82 -1.06
CA LEU A 176 15.40 13.63 0.25
C LEU A 176 16.66 12.75 0.13
N THR A 177 17.71 13.14 0.83
CA THR A 177 18.95 12.36 0.92
C THR A 177 18.75 11.14 1.79
N GLU A 178 19.21 9.97 1.33
CA GLU A 178 19.17 8.76 2.13
C GLU A 178 20.23 8.80 3.25
N PRO A 179 19.87 8.51 4.51
CA PRO A 179 20.84 8.49 5.61
C PRO A 179 21.83 7.32 5.48
N ALA A 180 23.10 7.64 5.64
CA ALA A 180 24.21 6.75 5.30
C ALA A 180 24.34 5.54 6.24
N GLN A 181 24.01 5.66 7.53
CA GLN A 181 24.13 4.59 8.53
C GLN A 181 23.23 4.83 9.73
#